data_AF-A0A976Q2J2-F1
#
_entry.id   AF-A0A976Q2J2-F1
#
_cell.length_a   1.000
_cell.length_b   1.000
_cell.length_c   1.000
_cell.angle_alpha   90.00
_cell.angle_beta   90.00
_cell.angle_gamma   90.00
#
_symmetry.space_group_name_H-M   'P 1'
#
loop_
_entity.id
_entity.type
_entity.pdbx_description
1 polymer ?
#
loop_
_entity_poly.entity_id
_entity_poly.type
_entity_poly.pdbx_seq_one_letter_code
_entity_poly.pdbx_strand_id
1 'polypeptide(L)' 'MTTVTLQGNEVHTNGNLPAVGESAPDFLLVDGELNNKKLSDFTGQKIIMNIVPSLDTPTCATSTKKFDE' A
#
# COMPACT_ATOMS: atom_id res chain seq x y z
N MET A 1 0.06 4.61 15.92
CA MET A 1 1.04 3.54 16.06
C MET A 1 0.30 2.23 16.26
N THR A 2 0.53 1.29 15.34
CA THR A 2 -0.06 -0.05 15.36
C THR A 2 1.05 -1.08 15.54
N THR A 3 0.83 -2.09 16.38
CA THR A 3 1.76 -3.22 16.54
C THR A 3 1.42 -4.31 15.53
N VAL A 4 2.42 -4.80 14.82
CA VAL A 4 2.36 -5.93 13.88
C VAL A 4 3.45 -6.94 14.21
N THR A 5 3.36 -8.15 13.66
CA THR A 5 4.37 -9.21 13.89
C THR A 5 5.13 -9.53 12.60
N LEU A 6 6.46 -9.55 12.67
CA LEU A 6 7.34 -10.01 11.59
C LEU A 6 8.11 -11.25 12.05
N GLN A 7 7.79 -12.40 11.47
CA GLN A 7 8.38 -13.70 11.85
C GLN A 7 8.27 -13.99 13.37
N GLY A 8 7.14 -13.62 13.97
CA GLY A 8 6.88 -13.77 15.41
C GLY A 8 7.45 -12.67 16.30
N ASN A 9 8.24 -11.74 15.76
CA ASN A 9 8.75 -10.60 16.51
C ASN A 9 7.81 -9.39 16.38
N GLU A 10 7.57 -8.68 17.46
CA GLU A 10 6.78 -7.45 17.43
C GLU A 10 7.53 -6.32 16.72
N VAL A 11 6.80 -5.60 15.88
CA VAL A 11 7.26 -4.40 15.15
C VAL A 11 6.18 -3.35 15.25
N HIS A 12 6.56 -2.08 15.36
CA HIS A 12 5.63 -0.97 15.48
C HIS A 12 5.67 -0.09 14.23
N THR A 13 4.50 0.26 13.71
CA THR A 13 4.37 1.26 12.64
C THR A 13 4.47 2.67 13.21
N ASN A 14 4.87 3.64 12.39
CA ASN A 14 4.97 5.04 12.75
C ASN A 14 3.60 5.77 12.80
N GLY A 15 2.54 5.15 12.30
CA GLY A 15 1.21 5.77 12.13
C GLY A 15 0.05 4.82 12.42
N ASN A 16 -1.15 5.24 12.05
CA ASN A 16 -2.37 4.42 12.06
C ASN A 16 -2.91 4.32 10.64
N LEU A 17 -3.62 3.24 10.33
CA LEU A 17 -4.41 3.15 9.10
C LEU A 17 -5.70 3.96 9.25
N PRO A 18 -6.19 4.60 8.17
CA PRO A 18 -7.46 5.32 8.19
C PRO A 18 -8.62 4.35 8.45
N ALA A 19 -9.63 4.81 9.19
CA ALA A 19 -10.83 4.02 9.45
C ALA A 19 -11.75 3.97 8.23
N VAL A 20 -12.66 3.00 8.19
CA VAL A 20 -13.69 2.93 7.13
C VAL A 20 -14.58 4.18 7.21
N GLY A 21 -14.74 4.87 6.08
CA GLY A 21 -15.49 6.12 5.99
C GLY A 21 -14.67 7.38 6.23
N GLU A 22 -13.41 7.25 6.67
CA GLU A 22 -12.47 8.36 6.74
C GLU A 22 -11.92 8.69 5.35
N SER A 23 -11.63 9.96 5.10
CA SER A 23 -10.94 10.37 3.87
C SER A 23 -9.54 9.78 3.83
N ALA A 24 -9.16 9.21 2.69
CA ALA A 24 -7.81 8.68 2.50
C ALA A 24 -6.77 9.81 2.61
N PRO A 25 -5.66 9.60 3.34
CA PRO A 25 -4.55 10.54 3.37
C PRO A 25 -3.98 10.77 1.97
N ASP A 26 -3.59 12.02 1.67
CA ASP A 26 -2.91 12.32 0.42
C ASP A 26 -1.54 11.63 0.35
N PHE A 27 -1.07 11.36 -0.87
CA PHE A 27 0.22 10.76 -1.13
C PHE A 27 0.90 11.40 -2.34
N LEU A 28 2.22 11.26 -2.37
CA LEU A 28 3.04 11.54 -3.54
C LEU A 28 3.98 10.35 -3.72
N LEU A 29 3.70 9.52 -4.72
CA LEU A 29 4.45 8.31 -5.03
C LEU A 29 5.11 8.44 -6.40
N VAL A 30 5.99 7.49 -6.72
CA VAL A 30 6.70 7.42 -8.00
C VAL A 30 6.23 6.18 -8.75
N ASP A 31 5.84 6.34 -10.01
CA ASP A 31 5.46 5.22 -10.87
C ASP A 31 6.67 4.55 -11.56
N GLY A 32 6.42 3.50 -12.35
CA GLY A 32 7.46 2.77 -13.08
C GLY A 32 8.15 3.58 -14.18
N GLU A 33 7.60 4.73 -14.55
CA GLU A 33 8.17 5.67 -15.53
C GLU A 33 8.90 6.84 -14.84
N LEU A 34 9.04 6.78 -13.50
CA LEU A 34 9.65 7.82 -12.66
C LEU A 34 8.84 9.12 -12.58
N ASN A 35 7.56 9.08 -12.96
CA ASN A 35 6.67 10.22 -12.80
C ASN A 35 6.09 10.27 -11.39
N ASN A 36 5.83 11.49 -10.92
CA ASN A 36 5.08 11.71 -9.69
C ASN A 36 3.60 11.35 -9.88
N LYS A 37 3.04 10.61 -8.92
CA LYS A 37 1.61 10.29 -8.82
C LYS A 37 1.04 10.73 -7.48
N LYS A 38 -0.08 11.45 -7.53
CA LYS A 38 -0.83 11.93 -6.36
C LYS A 38 -2.19 11.27 -6.25
N LEU A 39 -2.79 11.29 -5.06
CA LEU A 39 -4.16 10.78 -4.88
C LEU A 39 -5.16 11.48 -5.82
N SER A 40 -4.96 12.78 -6.07
CA SER A 40 -5.79 13.57 -6.98
C SER A 40 -5.82 13.07 -8.42
N ASP A 41 -4.76 12.39 -8.87
CA ASP A 41 -4.64 11.90 -10.26
C ASP A 41 -5.64 10.76 -10.55
N PHE A 42 -6.23 10.17 -9.51
CA PHE A 42 -7.17 9.06 -9.58
C PHE A 42 -8.62 9.48 -9.27
N THR A 43 -8.93 10.77 -9.30
CA THR A 43 -10.27 11.30 -8.98
C THR A 43 -11.35 10.64 -9.85
N GLY A 44 -12.44 10.21 -9.22
CA GLY A 44 -13.57 9.55 -9.88
C GLY A 44 -13.39 8.03 -10.09
N GLN A 45 -12.23 7.47 -9.71
CA GLN A 45 -11.96 6.04 -9.77
C GLN A 45 -12.02 5.41 -8.38
N LYS A 46 -12.39 4.13 -8.31
CA LYS A 46 -12.18 3.32 -7.10
C LYS A 46 -10.74 2.85 -7.10
N ILE A 47 -10.02 3.12 -6.02
CA ILE A 47 -8.61 2.78 -5.88
C ILE A 47 -8.46 1.65 -4.86
N ILE A 48 -7.68 0.64 -5.21
CA ILE A 48 -7.24 -0.41 -4.29
C ILE A 48 -5.75 -0.18 -4.02
N MET A 49 -5.37 0.03 -2.75
CA MET A 49 -3.97 0.21 -2.35
C MET A 49 -3.42 -1.10 -1.80
N ASN A 50 -2.67 -1.84 -2.63
CA ASN A 50 -1.98 -3.07 -2.23
C ASN A 50 -0.58 -2.74 -1.68
N ILE A 51 -0.44 -2.63 -0.36
CA ILE A 51 0.80 -2.19 0.31
C ILE A 51 1.60 -3.41 0.78
N VAL A 52 2.80 -3.58 0.25
CA VAL A 52 3.71 -4.69 0.61
C VAL A 52 5.10 -4.19 1.02
N PRO A 53 5.85 -4.91 1.87
CA PRO A 53 7.20 -4.49 2.26
C PRO A 53 8.20 -4.45 1.10
N SER A 54 8.10 -5.40 0.18
CA SER A 54 8.87 -5.44 -1.06
C SER A 54 8.13 -6.28 -2.10
N LEU A 55 8.05 -5.78 -3.33
CA LEU A 55 7.58 -6.54 -4.50
C LEU A 55 8.68 -7.43 -5.09
N ASP A 56 9.95 -7.17 -4.75
CA ASP A 56 11.12 -7.90 -5.25
C ASP A 56 11.36 -9.18 -4.43
N THR A 57 10.40 -10.11 -4.47
CA THR A 57 10.55 -11.45 -3.88
C THR A 57 9.93 -12.51 -4.80
N PRO A 58 10.57 -13.68 -4.96
CA PRO A 58 10.15 -14.68 -5.95
C PRO A 58 8.83 -15.38 -5.57
N THR A 59 8.42 -15.38 -4.30
CA THR A 59 7.28 -16.15 -3.78
C THR A 59 5.99 -15.34 -3.67
N CYS A 60 6.06 -14.05 -3.30
CA CYS A 60 4.89 -13.20 -3.12
C CYS A 60 4.27 -12.73 -4.45
N ALA A 61 4.91 -13.01 -5.58
CA ALA A 61 4.43 -12.58 -6.89
C ALA A 61 3.11 -13.25 -7.31
N THR A 62 2.86 -14.51 -6.96
CA THR A 62 1.69 -15.24 -7.48
C THR A 62 0.38 -14.85 -6.80
N SER A 63 0.36 -14.64 -5.48
CA SER A 63 -0.85 -14.19 -4.76
C SER A 63 -1.21 -12.76 -5.11
N THR A 64 -0.21 -11.89 -5.24
CA THR A 64 -0.40 -10.50 -5.67
C THR A 64 -0.92 -10.44 -7.10
N LYS A 65 -0.32 -11.19 -8.04
CA LYS A 65 -0.81 -11.27 -9.43
C LYS A 65 -2.27 -11.69 -9.53
N LYS A 66 -2.71 -12.69 -8.76
CA LYS A 66 -4.12 -13.13 -8.76
C LYS A 66 -5.10 -12.11 -8.19
N PHE A 67 -4.64 -11.24 -7.30
CA PHE A 67 -5.47 -10.18 -6.73
C PHE A 67 -5.59 -8.98 -7.69
N ASP A 68 -4.57 -8.76 -8.52
CA ASP A 68 -4.51 -7.67 -9.48
C ASP A 68 -5.25 -7.98 -10.82
N GLU A 69 -5.56 -9.25 -11.11
CA GLU A 69 -6.37 -9.72 -12.27
C GLU A 69 -7.87 -9.41 -12.12
#